data_AF-A0A8H7QJE5-F1
#
_entry.id   AF-A0A8H7QJE5-F1
#
_cell.length_a   1.000
_cell.length_b   1.000
_cell.length_c   1.000
_cell.angle_alpha   90.00
_cell.angle_beta   90.00
_cell.angle_gamma   90.00
#
_symmetry.space_group_name_H-M   'P 1'
#
loop_
_entity.id
_entity.type
_entity.pdbx_description
1 polymer ?
#
loop_
_entity_poly.entity_id
_entity_poly.type
_entity_poly.pdbx_seq_one_letter_code
_entity_poly.pdbx_strand_id
1 'polypeptide(L)'
;YREVAAFAQFGSDLDASTQFLLNRGARLTELLKQPQYSPLSIQAQVPIIFAGVNGYLDKIPVGKVVEWEKDFISHVATQHPEVLEEIRAKGVLSKELETKLREVCDNHAKGFY
;
A
#
# COMPACT_ATOMS: atom_id res chain seq x y z
N TYR A 1 -8.19 -12.93 -5.03
CA TYR A 1 -6.77 -13.26 -4.80
C TYR A 1 -6.58 -14.68 -4.26
N ARG A 2 -7.04 -15.01 -3.04
CA ARG A 2 -6.78 -16.33 -2.43
C ARG A 2 -7.28 -17.52 -3.26
N GLU A 3 -8.49 -17.43 -3.81
CA GLU A 3 -9.06 -18.45 -4.70
C GLU A 3 -8.22 -18.59 -5.98
N VAL A 4 -7.95 -17.46 -6.63
CA VAL A 4 -7.15 -17.39 -7.86
C VAL A 4 -5.72 -17.89 -7.64
N ALA A 5 -5.11 -17.63 -6.49
CA ALA A 5 -3.77 -18.10 -6.14
C ALA A 5 -3.73 -19.62 -5.99
N ALA A 6 -4.80 -20.24 -5.46
CA ALA A 6 -4.90 -21.69 -5.40
C ALA A 6 -5.02 -22.31 -6.81
N PHE A 7 -5.82 -21.71 -7.71
CA PHE A 7 -5.95 -22.18 -9.09
C PHE A 7 -4.66 -21.98 -9.91
N ALA A 8 -3.95 -20.88 -9.69
CA ALA A 8 -2.68 -20.56 -10.34
C ALA A 8 -1.55 -21.56 -10.01
N GLN A 9 -1.67 -22.34 -8.92
CA GLN A 9 -0.70 -23.40 -8.61
C GLN A 9 -0.84 -24.62 -9.55
N PHE A 10 -1.96 -24.74 -10.26
CA PHE A 10 -2.28 -25.89 -11.11
C PHE A 10 -2.43 -25.56 -12.61
N GLY A 11 -2.57 -24.27 -12.97
CA GLY A 11 -2.70 -23.82 -14.36
C GLY A 11 -1.41 -23.22 -14.91
N SER A 12 -0.95 -23.70 -16.07
CA SER A 12 0.31 -23.26 -16.69
C SER A 12 0.21 -21.94 -17.45
N ASP A 13 -0.99 -21.53 -17.87
CA ASP A 13 -1.22 -20.28 -18.59
C ASP A 13 -2.30 -19.46 -17.89
N LEU A 14 -1.88 -18.30 -17.38
CA LEU A 14 -2.74 -17.31 -16.77
C LEU A 14 -2.82 -16.10 -17.69
N ASP A 15 -4.03 -15.65 -17.99
CA ASP A 15 -4.24 -14.41 -18.74
C ASP A 15 -3.70 -13.19 -17.96
N ALA A 16 -3.48 -12.08 -18.67
CA ALA A 16 -2.88 -10.88 -18.09
C ALA A 16 -3.68 -10.30 -16.90
N SER A 17 -5.01 -10.42 -16.91
CA SER A 17 -5.84 -9.90 -15.83
C SER A 17 -5.69 -10.75 -14.56
N THR A 18 -5.57 -12.07 -14.72
CA THR A 18 -5.29 -13.00 -13.63
C THR A 18 -3.90 -12.78 -13.04
N GLN A 19 -2.88 -12.59 -13.88
CA GLN A 19 -1.52 -12.26 -13.43
C GLN A 19 -1.49 -10.95 -12.64
N PHE A 20 -2.21 -9.94 -13.11
CA PHE A 20 -2.31 -8.65 -12.42
C PHE A 20 -2.94 -8.78 -11.02
N LEU A 21 -4.04 -9.51 -10.92
CA LEU A 21 -4.73 -9.76 -9.64
C LEU A 21 -3.83 -10.51 -8.65
N LEU A 22 -3.06 -11.50 -9.11
CA LEU A 22 -2.12 -12.24 -8.28
C LEU A 22 -0.96 -11.36 -7.82
N ASN A 23 -0.40 -10.57 -8.72
CA ASN A 23 0.69 -9.66 -8.44
C ASN A 23 0.28 -8.62 -7.37
N ARG A 24 -0.88 -7.99 -7.52
CA ARG A 24 -1.36 -7.02 -6.52
C ARG A 24 -1.69 -7.69 -5.19
N GLY A 25 -2.35 -8.85 -5.22
CA GLY A 25 -2.71 -9.56 -4.01
C GLY A 25 -1.49 -10.06 -3.20
N ALA A 26 -0.40 -10.42 -3.87
CA ALA A 26 0.86 -10.75 -3.20
C ALA A 26 1.41 -9.55 -2.40
N ARG A 27 1.42 -8.36 -3.01
CA ARG A 27 1.88 -7.11 -2.36
C ARG A 27 0.98 -6.70 -1.21
N LEU A 28 -0.34 -6.79 -1.39
CA LEU A 28 -1.30 -6.54 -0.29
C LEU A 28 -1.11 -7.53 0.87
N THR A 29 -0.76 -8.78 0.58
CA THR A 29 -0.48 -9.77 1.63
C THR A 29 0.79 -9.43 2.42
N GLU A 30 1.85 -8.97 1.73
CA GLU A 30 3.06 -8.46 2.40
C GLU A 30 2.78 -7.21 3.23
N LEU A 31 1.96 -6.28 2.71
CA LEU A 31 1.60 -5.03 3.38
C LEU A 31 0.82 -5.23 4.69
N LEU A 32 0.15 -6.37 4.83
CA LEU A 32 -0.58 -6.73 6.05
C LEU A 32 0.31 -7.42 7.10
N LYS A 33 1.61 -7.62 6.81
CA LYS A 33 2.55 -8.19 7.77
C LYS A 33 3.04 -7.12 8.73
N GLN A 34 2.65 -7.27 10.00
CA GLN A 34 3.07 -6.36 11.06
C GLN A 34 3.98 -7.08 12.06
N PRO A 35 5.17 -6.53 12.37
CA PRO A 35 6.01 -7.05 13.43
C PRO A 35 5.29 -7.05 14.78
N GLN A 36 5.62 -8.02 15.63
CA GLN A 36 5.10 -8.06 16.99
C GLN A 36 5.51 -6.79 17.76
N TYR A 37 4.62 -6.30 18.63
CA TYR A 37 4.82 -5.11 19.48
C TYR A 37 4.96 -3.78 18.73
N SER A 38 4.59 -3.71 17.45
CA SER A 38 4.66 -2.47 16.65
C SER A 38 3.27 -1.97 16.25
N PRO A 39 2.38 -1.59 17.19
CA PRO A 39 1.03 -1.13 16.84
C PRO A 39 1.09 0.15 15.98
N LEU A 40 0.36 0.17 14.87
CA LEU A 40 0.21 1.35 14.01
C LEU A 40 -1.07 2.10 14.39
N SER A 41 -1.00 3.42 14.49
CA SER A 41 -2.19 4.26 14.65
C SER A 41 -3.05 4.25 13.38
N ILE A 42 -4.37 4.42 13.51
CA ILE A 42 -5.29 4.44 12.36
C ILE A 42 -4.86 5.44 11.28
N GLN A 43 -4.46 6.65 11.66
CA GLN A 43 -4.00 7.66 10.71
C GLN A 43 -2.73 7.26 9.94
N ALA A 44 -1.91 6.36 10.48
CA ALA A 44 -0.74 5.80 9.80
C ALA A 44 -1.10 4.59 8.93
N GLN A 45 -2.10 3.79 9.33
CA GLN A 45 -2.59 2.66 8.54
C GLN A 45 -3.32 3.11 7.26
N VAL A 46 -4.09 4.20 7.32
CA VAL A 46 -4.90 4.69 6.20
C VAL A 46 -4.05 4.98 4.94
N PRO A 47 -2.95 5.76 4.99
CA PRO A 47 -2.10 6.00 3.82
C PRO A 47 -1.51 4.72 3.22
N ILE A 48 -1.09 3.77 4.07
CA ILE A 48 -0.49 2.50 3.63
C ILE A 48 -1.50 1.68 2.84
N ILE A 49 -2.68 1.47 3.42
CA ILE A 49 -3.77 0.72 2.78
C ILE A 49 -4.21 1.42 1.49
N PHE A 50 -4.33 2.76 1.52
CA PHE A 50 -4.65 3.56 0.36
C PHE A 50 -3.65 3.31 -0.78
N ALA A 51 -2.35 3.30 -0.48
CA ALA A 51 -1.32 3.04 -1.48
C ALA A 51 -1.46 1.63 -2.09
N GLY A 52 -1.70 0.62 -1.25
CA GLY A 52 -1.90 -0.76 -1.65
C GLY A 52 -3.08 -0.97 -2.59
N VAL A 53 -4.27 -0.49 -2.20
CA VAL A 53 -5.51 -0.72 -2.96
C VAL A 53 -5.53 0.02 -4.30
N ASN A 54 -4.90 1.19 -4.37
CA ASN A 54 -4.80 1.99 -5.59
C ASN A 54 -3.65 1.57 -6.51
N GLY A 55 -2.83 0.59 -6.13
CA GLY A 55 -1.81 0.00 -7.01
C GLY A 55 -0.47 0.73 -7.05
N TYR A 56 -0.21 1.65 -6.12
CA TYR A 56 1.07 2.36 -6.08
C TYR A 56 2.25 1.42 -5.79
N LEU A 57 1.98 0.25 -5.20
CA LEU A 57 2.97 -0.78 -4.90
C LEU A 57 3.18 -1.77 -6.07
N ASP A 58 2.40 -1.69 -7.16
CA ASP A 58 2.42 -2.73 -8.22
C ASP A 58 3.80 -2.90 -8.86
N LYS A 59 4.59 -1.82 -8.92
CA LYS A 59 5.95 -1.90 -9.43
C LYS A 59 6.90 -2.51 -8.39
N ILE A 60 6.68 -2.28 -7.08
CA ILE A 60 7.51 -2.72 -5.93
C ILE A 60 7.73 -4.24 -5.93
N PRO A 61 8.98 -4.75 -5.91
CA PRO A 61 9.26 -6.15 -5.64
C PRO A 61 8.57 -6.58 -4.36
N VAL A 62 7.89 -7.73 -4.40
CA VAL A 62 7.15 -8.28 -3.25
C VAL A 62 8.04 -8.30 -1.99
N GLY A 63 9.31 -8.71 -2.11
CA GLY A 63 10.24 -8.77 -0.98
C GLY A 63 10.68 -7.41 -0.39
N LYS A 64 10.37 -6.29 -1.06
CA LYS A 64 10.68 -4.93 -0.59
C LYS A 64 9.46 -4.17 -0.05
N VAL A 65 8.27 -4.76 -0.08
CA VAL A 65 7.03 -4.07 0.34
C VAL A 65 7.08 -3.61 1.80
N VAL A 66 7.59 -4.44 2.71
CA VAL A 66 7.69 -4.10 4.14
C VAL A 66 8.74 -3.00 4.38
N GLU A 67 9.81 -2.96 3.58
CA GLU A 67 10.81 -1.89 3.62
C GLU A 67 10.20 -0.57 3.15
N TRP A 68 9.51 -0.61 2.01
CA TRP A 68 8.79 0.54 1.47
C TRP A 68 7.74 1.07 2.45
N GLU A 69 6.98 0.20 3.12
CA GLU A 69 5.98 0.60 4.11
C GLU A 69 6.60 1.43 5.24
N LYS A 70 7.70 0.95 5.83
CA LYS A 70 8.38 1.65 6.93
C LYS A 70 8.90 3.01 6.49
N ASP A 71 9.52 3.05 5.32
CA ASP A 71 10.06 4.26 4.73
C ASP A 71 8.93 5.26 4.39
N PHE A 72 7.82 4.77 3.83
CA PHE A 72 6.64 5.57 3.52
C PHE A 72 5.98 6.17 4.76
N ILE A 73 5.82 5.40 5.84
CA ILE A 73 5.29 5.91 7.11
C ILE A 73 6.19 7.03 7.63
N SER A 74 7.51 6.83 7.62
CA SER A 74 8.48 7.83 8.04
C SER A 74 8.41 9.09 7.18
N HIS A 75 8.32 8.93 5.86
CA HIS A 75 8.16 10.02 4.92
C HIS A 75 6.88 10.83 5.17
N VAL A 76 5.74 10.17 5.30
CA VAL A 76 4.46 10.85 5.59
C VAL A 76 4.50 11.54 6.95
N ALA A 77 5.06 10.91 7.97
CA ALA A 77 5.15 11.51 9.31
C ALA A 77 6.08 12.75 9.37
N THR A 78 7.12 12.79 8.53
CA THR A 78 8.11 13.88 8.55
C THR A 78 7.80 15.00 7.57
N GLN A 79 7.35 14.65 6.37
CA GLN A 79 7.11 15.60 5.27
C GLN A 79 5.65 16.03 5.15
N HIS A 80 4.72 15.18 5.61
CA HIS A 80 3.28 15.38 5.48
C HIS A 80 2.49 15.14 6.78
N PRO A 81 2.96 15.64 7.96
CA PRO A 81 2.27 15.41 9.23
C PRO A 81 0.81 15.89 9.21
N GLU A 82 0.50 16.93 8.42
CA GLU A 82 -0.85 17.45 8.23
C GLU A 82 -1.83 16.43 7.63
N VAL A 83 -1.35 15.49 6.81
CA VAL A 83 -2.18 14.41 6.26
C VAL A 83 -2.62 13.48 7.39
N LEU A 84 -1.70 13.14 8.31
CA LEU A 84 -2.00 12.27 9.45
C LEU A 84 -2.97 12.94 10.43
N GLU A 85 -2.77 14.24 10.70
CA GLU A 85 -3.65 15.00 11.58
C GLU A 85 -5.05 15.18 10.98
N GLU A 86 -5.15 15.42 9.67
CA GLU A 86 -6.44 15.56 9.00
C GLU A 86 -7.23 14.23 9.02
N ILE A 87 -6.57 13.10 8.77
CA ILE A 87 -7.19 11.77 8.88
C ILE A 87 -7.67 11.53 10.30
N ARG A 88 -6.83 11.85 11.30
CA ARG A 88 -7.16 11.67 12.72
C ARG A 88 -8.36 12.52 13.13
N ALA A 89 -8.43 13.78 12.70
CA ALA A 89 -9.45 14.73 13.11
C ALA A 89 -10.79 14.53 12.38
N LYS A 90 -10.76 14.28 11.07
CA LYS A 90 -11.98 14.16 10.25
C LYS A 90 -12.51 12.74 10.17
N GLY A 91 -11.66 11.73 10.25
CA GLY A 91 -12.02 10.32 10.07
C GLY A 91 -12.54 9.97 8.67
N VAL A 92 -12.45 10.90 7.71
CA VAL A 92 -12.93 10.76 6.33
C VAL A 92 -11.89 11.31 5.38
N LEU A 93 -11.69 10.64 4.24
CA LEU A 93 -10.88 11.14 3.14
C LEU A 93 -11.71 12.11 2.30
N SER A 94 -11.50 13.42 2.46
CA SER A 94 -12.07 14.41 1.54
C SER A 94 -11.38 14.32 0.18
N LYS A 95 -11.98 14.94 -0.85
CA LYS A 95 -11.38 14.94 -2.20
C LYS A 95 -10.00 15.60 -2.22
N GLU A 96 -9.81 16.64 -1.43
CA GLU A 96 -8.56 17.37 -1.29
C GLU A 96 -7.49 16.47 -0.66
N LEU A 97 -7.85 15.81 0.44
CA LEU A 97 -6.96 14.88 1.14
C LEU A 97 -6.62 13.66 0.27
N GLU A 98 -7.59 13.13 -0.47
CA GLU A 98 -7.36 12.05 -1.42
C GLU A 98 -6.38 12.47 -2.52
N THR A 99 -6.57 13.67 -3.10
CA THR A 99 -5.67 14.21 -4.13
C THR A 99 -4.23 14.30 -3.60
N LYS A 100 -4.08 14.83 -2.38
CA LYS A 100 -2.77 14.93 -1.72
C LYS A 100 -2.15 13.55 -1.46
N LEU A 101 -2.93 12.59 -0.95
CA LEU A 101 -2.47 11.22 -0.75
C LEU A 101 -2.02 10.57 -2.06
N ARG A 102 -2.73 10.80 -3.17
CA ARG A 102 -2.34 10.30 -4.49
C ARG A 102 -0.99 10.85 -4.92
N GLU A 103 -0.75 12.14 -4.77
CA GLU A 103 0.53 12.78 -5.10
C GLU A 103 1.67 12.23 -4.23
N VAL A 104 1.46 12.14 -2.92
CA VAL A 104 2.46 11.62 -1.97
C VAL A 104 2.79 10.15 -2.27
N CYS A 105 1.78 9.32 -2.52
CA CYS A 105 1.99 7.92 -2.89
C CYS A 105 2.75 7.77 -4.22
N ASP A 106 2.37 8.55 -5.25
CA ASP A 106 2.99 8.47 -6.57
C ASP A 106 4.46 8.92 -6.53
N ASN A 107 4.74 10.05 -5.86
CA ASN A 107 6.10 10.57 -5.71
C ASN A 107 6.98 9.59 -4.93
N HIS A 108 6.47 9.05 -3.81
CA HIS A 108 7.24 8.13 -2.99
C HIS A 108 7.50 6.79 -3.69
N ALA A 109 6.48 6.23 -4.34
CA ALA A 109 6.62 4.98 -5.08
C ALA A 109 7.59 5.11 -6.26
N LYS A 110 7.67 6.28 -6.91
CA LYS A 110 8.66 6.56 -7.96
C LYS A 110 10.07 6.77 -7.41
N GLY A 111 10.20 7.43 -6.26
CA GLY A 111 11.50 7.75 -5.63
C GLY A 111 12.17 6.59 -4.90
N PHE A 112 11.42 5.53 -4.56
CA PHE A 112 11.97 4.31 -3.95
C PHE A 112 12.81 3.45 -4.93
N TYR A 113 12.91 3.87 -6.20
CA TYR A 113 13.61 3.16 -7.28
C TYR A 113 14.74 3.94 -7.91
#